data_AF-A0A7C3VY75-F1
#
_entry.id   AF-A0A7C3VY75-F1
#
_cell.length_a   1.000
_cell.length_b   1.000
_cell.length_c   1.000
_cell.angle_alpha   90.00
_cell.angle_beta   90.00
_cell.angle_gamma   90.00
#
_symmetry.space_group_name_H-M   'P 1'
#
loop_
_entity.id
_entity.type
_entity.pdbx_description
1 polymer ?
#
loop_
_entity_poly.entity_id
_entity_poly.type
_entity_poly.pdbx_seq_one_letter_code
_entity_poly.pdbx_strand_id
1 'polypeptide(L)'
;MKYARALSEEAQKSAQEIESLKEERDRLARELDECKARAFVAAPPAPTYHVVEKGDCLWKIAEAEYGDPFRWPLIFWANRDKIKNPDLIYPKQQLRVPRDVSQDEIERAIREASERPRPKPRR
;
A
#
# COMPACT_ATOMS: atom_id res chain seq x y z
N MET A 1 -46.49 41.37 -28.49
CA MET A 1 -45.02 41.48 -28.52
C MET A 1 -44.33 41.56 -27.15
N LYS A 2 -45.02 41.65 -26.00
CA LYS A 2 -44.36 41.74 -24.67
C LYS A 2 -43.95 40.38 -24.07
N TYR A 3 -44.66 39.30 -24.40
CA TYR A 3 -44.45 37.96 -23.84
C TYR A 3 -43.09 37.32 -24.21
N ALA A 4 -42.60 37.53 -25.44
CA ALA A 4 -41.34 36.93 -25.89
C ALA A 4 -40.10 37.47 -25.14
N ARG A 5 -40.17 38.72 -24.64
CA ARG A 5 -39.07 39.34 -23.88
C ARG A 5 -38.98 38.79 -22.46
N ALA A 6 -40.12 38.64 -21.79
CA ALA A 6 -40.18 38.09 -20.44
C ALA A 6 -39.63 36.65 -20.37
N LEU A 7 -40.01 35.80 -21.34
CA LEU A 7 -39.48 34.44 -21.46
C LEU A 7 -37.96 34.41 -21.72
N SER A 8 -37.44 35.37 -22.50
CA SER A 8 -36.00 35.50 -22.75
C SER A 8 -35.23 35.95 -21.51
N GLU A 9 -35.80 36.85 -20.71
CA GLU A 9 -35.18 37.34 -19.47
C GLU A 9 -35.18 36.28 -18.37
N GLU A 10 -36.24 35.47 -18.26
CA GLU A 10 -36.31 34.32 -17.36
C GLU A 10 -35.28 33.24 -17.72
N ALA A 11 -35.12 32.94 -19.02
CA ALA A 11 -34.11 32.01 -19.50
C ALA A 11 -32.68 32.52 -19.22
N GLN A 12 -32.45 33.83 -19.33
CA GLN A 12 -31.15 34.44 -19.03
C GLN A 12 -30.83 34.40 -17.52
N LYS A 13 -31.82 34.68 -16.66
CA LYS A 13 -31.64 34.61 -15.19
C LYS A 13 -31.36 33.18 -14.73
N SER A 14 -32.12 32.21 -15.23
CA SER A 14 -31.90 30.80 -14.91
C SER A 14 -30.55 30.28 -15.43
N ALA A 15 -30.07 30.75 -16.59
CA ALA A 15 -28.73 30.43 -17.08
C ALA A 15 -27.62 31.00 -16.18
N GLN A 16 -27.75 32.26 -15.75
CA GLN A 16 -26.80 32.91 -14.83
C GLN A 16 -26.74 32.20 -13.48
N GLU A 17 -27.88 31.73 -12.98
CA GLU A 17 -27.95 31.00 -11.71
C GLU A 17 -27.36 29.58 -11.82
N ILE A 18 -27.53 28.91 -12.96
CA ILE A 18 -26.84 27.64 -13.22
C ILE A 18 -25.31 27.85 -13.30
N GLU A 19 -24.86 28.95 -13.89
CA GLU A 19 -23.45 29.31 -13.98
C GLU A 19 -22.86 29.54 -12.58
N SER A 20 -23.52 30.33 -11.72
CA SER A 20 -23.06 30.57 -10.35
C SER A 20 -23.04 29.29 -9.51
N LEU A 21 -24.07 28.44 -9.64
CA LEU A 21 -24.12 27.15 -8.93
C LEU A 21 -23.02 26.18 -9.40
N LYS A 22 -22.62 26.23 -10.68
CA LYS A 22 -21.49 25.44 -11.19
C LYS A 22 -20.16 25.92 -10.61
N GLU A 23 -19.96 27.23 -10.52
CA GLU A 23 -18.76 27.80 -9.90
C GLU A 23 -18.65 27.45 -8.40
N GLU A 24 -19.78 27.49 -7.67
CA GLU A 24 -19.84 27.06 -6.27
C GLU A 24 -19.56 25.57 -6.11
N ARG A 25 -20.12 24.73 -6.98
CA ARG A 25 -19.81 23.29 -7.01
C ARG A 25 -18.33 23.05 -7.25
N ASP A 26 -17.72 23.76 -8.20
CA ASP A 26 -16.30 23.61 -8.53
C ASP A 26 -15.39 24.09 -7.39
N ARG A 27 -15.81 25.11 -6.63
CA ARG A 27 -15.15 25.53 -5.39
C ARG A 27 -15.22 24.44 -4.32
N LEU A 28 -16.44 23.94 -4.03
CA LEU A 28 -16.65 22.88 -3.04
C LEU A 28 -15.92 21.58 -3.42
N ALA A 29 -15.79 21.29 -4.71
CA ALA A 29 -15.03 20.15 -5.20
C ALA A 29 -13.53 20.26 -4.87
N ARG A 30 -12.94 21.46 -5.00
CA ARG A 30 -11.54 21.72 -4.63
C ARG A 30 -11.32 21.60 -3.13
N GLU A 31 -12.23 22.15 -2.33
CA GLU A 31 -12.17 22.04 -0.86
C GLU A 31 -12.28 20.59 -0.38
N LEU A 32 -13.15 19.80 -1.04
CA LEU A 32 -13.28 18.36 -0.76
C LEU A 32 -12.01 17.59 -1.12
N ASP A 33 -11.35 17.96 -2.22
CA ASP A 33 -10.08 17.35 -2.65
C ASP A 33 -8.95 17.66 -1.66
N GLU A 34 -8.84 18.90 -1.20
CA GLU A 34 -7.89 19.31 -0.16
C GLU A 34 -8.14 18.60 1.18
N CYS A 35 -9.40 18.43 1.58
CA CYS A 35 -9.77 17.70 2.79
C CYS A 35 -9.46 16.21 2.67
N LYS A 36 -9.68 15.59 1.51
CA LYS A 36 -9.33 14.18 1.25
C LYS A 36 -7.82 13.97 1.24
N ALA A 37 -7.05 14.88 0.64
CA ALA A 37 -5.59 14.83 0.66
C ALA A 37 -5.03 14.90 2.10
N ARG A 38 -5.65 15.72 2.97
CA ARG A 38 -5.30 15.78 4.40
C ARG A 38 -5.74 14.53 5.18
N ALA A 39 -6.87 13.93 4.83
CA ALA A 39 -7.37 12.72 5.48
C ALA A 39 -6.61 11.46 5.04
N PHE A 40 -6.00 11.45 3.85
CA PHE A 40 -5.25 10.32 3.31
C PHE A 40 -3.76 10.32 3.68
N VAL A 41 -3.37 10.99 4.78
CA VAL A 41 -2.11 10.63 5.45
C VAL A 41 -2.35 9.33 6.22
N ALA A 42 -2.61 8.26 5.47
CA ALA A 42 -2.75 6.92 6.00
C ALA A 42 -1.48 6.62 6.78
N ALA A 43 -1.63 6.37 8.08
CA ALA A 43 -0.53 5.88 8.89
C ALA A 43 0.15 4.72 8.15
N PRO A 44 1.49 4.67 8.11
CA PRO A 44 2.19 3.62 7.37
C PRO A 44 1.65 2.27 7.84
N PRO A 45 1.36 1.33 6.93
CA PRO A 45 0.79 0.05 7.29
C PRO A 45 1.65 -0.58 8.39
N ALA A 46 1.00 -0.88 9.52
CA ALA A 46 1.71 -1.41 10.68
C ALA A 46 2.50 -2.66 10.24
N PRO A 47 3.77 -2.78 10.63
CA PRO A 47 4.57 -3.95 10.27
C PRO A 47 3.89 -5.20 10.82
N THR A 48 3.64 -6.17 9.93
CA THR A 48 3.15 -7.49 10.35
C THR A 48 4.32 -8.22 11.01
N TYR A 49 4.09 -8.82 12.17
CA TYR A 49 5.08 -9.64 12.86
C TYR A 49 4.70 -11.11 12.75
N HIS A 50 5.67 -11.95 12.42
CA HIS A 50 5.53 -13.39 12.38
C HIS A 50 6.33 -14.03 13.53
N VAL A 51 5.73 -14.97 14.25
CA VAL A 51 6.38 -15.72 15.32
C VAL A 51 6.91 -17.02 14.73
N VAL A 52 8.23 -17.20 14.76
CA VAL A 52 8.89 -18.40 14.22
C VAL A 52 8.50 -19.63 15.03
N GLU A 53 8.06 -20.70 14.34
CA GLU A 53 7.79 -22.00 14.94
C GLU A 53 8.96 -22.98 14.77
N LYS A 54 8.88 -24.12 15.47
CA LYS A 54 9.93 -25.15 15.40
C LYS A 54 9.90 -25.82 14.01
N GLY A 55 11.00 -25.70 13.26
CA GLY A 55 11.14 -26.30 11.92
C GLY A 55 10.80 -25.34 10.78
N ASP A 56 10.61 -24.06 11.10
CA ASP A 56 10.49 -23.00 10.11
C ASP A 56 11.85 -22.60 9.52
N CYS A 57 11.76 -22.07 8.31
CA CYS A 57 12.85 -21.40 7.62
C CYS A 57 12.29 -20.16 6.93
N LEU A 58 13.16 -19.18 6.63
CA LEU A 58 12.73 -17.93 6.01
C LEU A 58 11.95 -18.16 4.70
N TRP A 59 12.28 -19.22 3.95
CA TRP A 59 11.55 -19.64 2.75
C TRP A 59 10.09 -20.02 3.03
N LYS A 60 9.83 -20.82 4.08
CA LYS A 60 8.46 -21.21 4.48
C LYS A 60 7.67 -20.03 5.00
N ILE A 61 8.33 -19.14 5.77
CA ILE A 61 7.67 -17.94 6.30
C ILE A 61 7.30 -17.02 5.14
N ALA A 62 8.18 -16.84 4.15
CA ALA A 62 7.88 -16.05 2.97
C ALA A 62 6.75 -16.66 2.11
N GLU A 63 6.74 -17.98 1.96
CA GLU A 63 5.65 -18.72 1.31
C GLU A 63 4.31 -18.52 2.04
N ALA A 64 4.29 -18.55 3.37
CA ALA A 64 3.08 -18.36 4.17
C ALA A 64 2.59 -16.91 4.19
N GLU A 65 3.50 -15.92 4.26
CA GLU A 65 3.15 -14.50 4.41
C GLU A 65 2.93 -13.79 3.08
N TYR A 66 3.74 -14.10 2.06
CA TYR A 66 3.70 -13.45 0.75
C TYR A 66 3.12 -14.34 -0.37
N GLY A 67 2.98 -15.65 -0.14
CA GLY A 67 2.66 -16.62 -1.21
C GLY A 67 3.85 -16.99 -2.09
N ASP A 68 4.99 -16.30 -1.95
CA ASP A 68 6.19 -16.48 -2.77
C ASP A 68 7.40 -16.82 -1.88
N PRO A 69 7.94 -18.05 -1.95
CA PRO A 69 9.09 -18.45 -1.15
C PRO A 69 10.36 -17.66 -1.49
N PHE A 70 10.48 -17.14 -2.71
CA PHE A 70 11.63 -16.34 -3.16
C PHE A 70 11.69 -14.94 -2.55
N ARG A 71 10.65 -14.50 -1.84
CA ARG A 71 10.64 -13.20 -1.13
C ARG A 71 11.26 -13.25 0.26
N TRP A 72 11.84 -14.39 0.65
CA TRP A 72 12.52 -14.55 1.94
C TRP A 72 13.62 -13.51 2.24
N PRO A 73 14.39 -12.98 1.27
CA PRO A 73 15.39 -11.96 1.56
C PRO A 73 14.80 -10.66 2.11
N LEU A 74 13.54 -10.34 1.79
CA LEU A 74 12.86 -9.16 2.35
C LEU A 74 12.72 -9.27 3.87
N ILE A 75 12.36 -10.45 4.36
CA ILE A 75 12.27 -10.75 5.80
C ILE A 75 13.67 -10.67 6.42
N PHE A 76 14.69 -11.19 5.74
CA PHE A 76 16.06 -11.11 6.21
C PHE A 76 16.56 -9.66 6.31
N TRP A 77 16.36 -8.85 5.27
CA TRP A 77 16.79 -7.44 5.23
C TRP A 77 16.10 -6.60 6.31
N ALA A 78 14.80 -6.82 6.52
CA ALA A 78 14.03 -6.12 7.55
C ALA A 78 14.41 -6.51 9.00
N ASN A 79 15.11 -7.63 9.19
CA ASN A 79 15.50 -8.15 10.51
C ASN A 79 17.02 -8.38 10.63
N ARG A 80 17.86 -7.67 9.87
CA ARG A 80 19.33 -7.80 9.94
C ARG A 80 19.91 -7.49 11.33
N ASP A 81 19.18 -6.74 12.14
CA ASP A 81 19.49 -6.48 13.55
C ASP A 81 19.36 -7.75 14.42
N LYS A 82 18.40 -8.64 14.11
CA LYS A 82 18.13 -9.87 14.86
C LYS A 82 18.74 -11.12 14.24
N ILE A 83 18.87 -11.15 12.91
CA ILE A 83 19.34 -12.31 12.15
C ILE A 83 20.68 -11.96 11.50
N LYS A 84 21.77 -12.54 12.01
CA LYS A 84 23.09 -12.44 11.38
C LYS A 84 23.28 -13.40 10.22
N ASN A 85 22.67 -14.58 10.31
CA ASN A 85 22.74 -15.61 9.28
C ASN A 85 21.31 -16.03 8.90
N PRO A 86 20.92 -15.93 7.61
CA PRO A 86 19.56 -16.25 7.16
C PRO A 86 19.15 -17.71 7.43
N ASP A 87 20.11 -18.63 7.57
CA ASP A 87 19.83 -20.05 7.87
C ASP A 87 19.71 -20.36 9.38
N LEU A 88 19.93 -19.37 10.24
CA LEU A 88 19.82 -19.50 11.69
C LEU A 88 18.72 -18.58 12.23
N ILE A 89 17.51 -19.14 12.35
CA ILE A 89 16.39 -18.55 13.07
C ILE A 89 15.97 -19.47 14.21
N TYR A 90 15.48 -18.88 15.30
CA TYR A 90 15.11 -19.63 16.51
C TYR A 90 13.59 -19.61 16.72
N PRO A 91 13.00 -20.70 17.27
CA PRO A 91 11.58 -20.71 17.60
C PRO A 91 11.26 -19.64 18.66
N LYS A 92 10.03 -19.11 18.61
CA LYS A 92 9.52 -17.97 19.42
C LYS A 92 10.16 -16.61 19.10
N GLN A 93 11.00 -16.53 18.08
CA GLN A 93 11.55 -15.26 17.61
C GLN A 93 10.48 -14.50 16.82
N GLN A 94 10.30 -13.20 17.12
CA GLN A 94 9.41 -12.32 16.36
C GLN A 94 10.18 -11.64 15.22
N LEU A 95 9.78 -11.94 13.98
CA LEU A 95 10.34 -11.37 12.76
C LEU A 95 9.37 -10.36 12.15
N ARG A 96 9.92 -9.22 11.72
CA ARG A 96 9.21 -8.19 10.99
C ARG A 96 9.02 -8.61 9.53
N VAL A 97 7.80 -8.54 9.04
CA VAL A 97 7.44 -8.90 7.66
C VAL A 97 6.98 -7.62 6.95
N PRO A 98 7.84 -7.00 6.13
CA PRO A 98 7.49 -5.78 5.40
C PRO A 98 6.50 -6.10 4.26
N ARG A 99 5.32 -5.47 4.26
CA ARG A 99 4.32 -5.61 3.18
C ARG A 99 4.31 -4.45 2.19
N ASP A 100 4.87 -3.32 2.60
CA ASP A 100 5.04 -2.12 1.78
C ASP A 100 6.49 -2.07 1.26
N VAL A 101 6.75 -2.88 0.22
CA VAL A 101 8.06 -2.98 -0.44
C VAL A 101 7.92 -2.58 -1.90
N SER A 102 8.91 -1.88 -2.44
CA SER A 102 8.88 -1.50 -3.85
C SER A 102 9.08 -2.72 -4.76
N GLN A 103 8.63 -2.61 -6.01
CA GLN A 103 8.80 -3.69 -6.98
C GLN A 103 10.28 -4.02 -7.23
N ASP A 104 11.15 -3.00 -7.26
CA ASP A 104 12.60 -3.16 -7.41
C ASP A 104 13.22 -3.97 -6.26
N GLU A 105 12.73 -3.78 -5.03
CA GLU A 105 13.19 -4.54 -3.87
C GLU A 105 12.75 -6.00 -3.94
N ILE A 106 11.51 -6.25 -4.37
CA ILE A 106 10.99 -7.61 -4.59
C ILE A 106 11.83 -8.31 -5.65
N GLU A 107 12.12 -7.67 -6.78
CA GLU A 107 12.93 -8.25 -7.86
C GLU A 107 14.36 -8.56 -7.40
N ARG A 108 14.97 -7.65 -6.64
CA ARG A 108 16.29 -7.89 -6.02
C ARG A 108 16.24 -9.08 -5.07
N ALA A 109 15.19 -9.20 -4.27
CA ALA A 109 15.01 -10.32 -3.34
C ALA A 109 14.84 -11.63 -4.10
N ILE A 110 14.01 -11.67 -5.15
CA ILE A 110 13.82 -12.86 -5.98
C ILE A 110 15.14 -13.28 -6.63
N ARG A 111 15.92 -12.33 -7.14
CA ARG A 111 17.24 -12.61 -7.72
C ARG A 111 18.18 -13.23 -6.69
N GLU A 112 18.35 -12.63 -5.51
CA GLU A 112 19.19 -13.19 -4.44
C GLU A 112 18.69 -14.57 -4.00
N ALA A 113 17.38 -14.75 -3.88
CA ALA A 113 16.79 -16.03 -3.51
C ALA A 113 17.01 -17.10 -4.58
N SER A 114 16.99 -16.74 -5.87
CA SER A 114 17.24 -17.69 -6.96
C SER A 114 18.67 -18.25 -6.96
N GLU A 115 19.63 -17.48 -6.44
CA GLU A 115 21.03 -17.90 -6.33
C GLU A 115 21.27 -18.91 -5.20
N ARG A 116 20.33 -19.02 -4.24
CA ARG A 116 20.45 -19.89 -3.08
C ARG A 116 19.40 -21.00 -3.12
N PRO A 117 19.78 -22.29 -3.13
CA PRO A 117 18.78 -23.35 -3.06
C PRO A 117 18.08 -23.36 -1.69
N ARG A 118 16.79 -23.75 -1.68
CA ARG A 118 16.01 -23.89 -0.45
C ARG A 118 16.76 -24.79 0.55
N PRO A 119 17.03 -24.33 1.78
CA PRO A 119 17.75 -25.13 2.76
C PRO A 119 16.94 -26.37 3.14
N LYS A 120 17.64 -27.51 3.31
CA LYS A 120 17.00 -28.75 3.77
C LYS A 120 16.40 -28.52 5.16
N PRO A 121 15.17 -29.00 5.43
CA PRO A 121 14.60 -28.91 6.76
C PRO A 121 15.52 -29.60 7.77
N ARG A 122 15.85 -28.90 8.85
CA ARG A 122 16.61 -29.48 9.96
C ARG A 122 15.66 -30.44 10.70
N ARG A 123 15.96 -31.73 10.61
CA ARG A 123 15.16 -32.83 11.18
C ARG A 123 15.47 -33.00 12.66
#